data_AF-A0A8C6LWP2-F1
#
_entry.id   AF-A0A8C6LWP2-F1
#
_cell.length_a   1.000
_cell.length_b   1.000
_cell.length_c   1.000
_cell.angle_alpha   90.00
_cell.angle_beta   90.00
_cell.angle_gamma   90.00
#
_symmetry.space_group_name_H-M   'P 1'
#
loop_
_entity.id
_entity.type
_entity.pdbx_description
1 polymer ?
#
loop_
_entity_poly.entity_id
_entity_poly.type
_entity_poly.pdbx_seq_one_letter_code
_entity_poly.pdbx_strand_id
1 'polypeptide(L)' 'VLLQTPPYHRVIVEKTLAVIKPDAFQLADEIENVIVKSGFSILQEKPLNPCIWLADWLLKNNPNQPQICDKDTVED' A
#
# COMPACT_ATOMS: atom_id res chain seq x y z
N VAL A 1 23.69 -16.97 -31.88
CA VAL A 1 22.22 -17.02 -31.70
C VAL A 1 21.89 -16.28 -30.41
N LEU A 2 21.63 -14.98 -30.51
CA LEU A 2 21.19 -14.18 -29.36
C LEU A 2 19.67 -14.32 -29.29
N LEU A 3 19.16 -14.97 -28.25
CA LEU A 3 17.74 -15.05 -27.97
C LEU A 3 17.24 -13.64 -27.61
N GLN A 4 16.64 -12.95 -28.58
CA GLN A 4 15.88 -11.73 -28.31
C GLN A 4 14.72 -12.12 -27.40
N THR A 5 14.81 -11.73 -26.13
CA THR A 5 13.67 -11.80 -25.22
C THR A 5 12.59 -10.85 -25.74
N PRO A 6 11.31 -11.27 -25.79
CA PRO A 6 10.26 -10.40 -26.28
C PRO A 6 10.17 -9.15 -25.39
N PRO A 7 9.96 -7.95 -25.97
CA PRO A 7 9.76 -6.75 -25.18
C PRO A 7 8.54 -6.97 -24.29
N TYR A 8 8.72 -6.82 -22.97
CA TYR A 8 7.63 -6.89 -22.01
C TYR A 8 6.50 -5.98 -22.49
N HIS A 9 5.33 -6.56 -22.79
CA HIS A 9 4.15 -5.79 -23.12
C HIS A 9 3.72 -5.05 -21.85
N ARG A 10 4.09 -3.77 -21.74
CA ARG A 10 3.64 -2.93 -20.62
C ARG A 10 2.15 -2.63 -20.82
N VAL A 11 1.30 -3.39 -20.16
CA VAL A 11 -0.13 -3.09 -20.06
C VAL A 11 -0.28 -1.85 -19.18
N ILE A 12 -0.68 -0.73 -19.78
CA ILE A 12 -0.98 0.49 -19.04
C ILE A 12 -2.43 0.37 -18.57
N VAL A 13 -2.58 0.08 -17.28
CA VAL A 13 -3.87 0.12 -16.58
C VAL A 13 -4.05 1.47 -15.91
N GLU A 14 -5.21 2.07 -16.15
CA GLU A 14 -5.67 3.28 -15.47
C GLU A 14 -5.79 3.04 -13.97
N LYS A 15 -5.51 4.08 -13.19
CA LYS A 15 -5.56 4.04 -11.72
C LYS A 15 -6.22 5.31 -11.24
N THR A 16 -6.96 5.20 -10.15
CA THR A 16 -7.62 6.34 -9.51
C THR A 16 -7.45 6.25 -8.00
N LEU A 17 -7.53 7.40 -7.32
CA LEU A 17 -7.56 7.49 -5.87
C LEU A 17 -9.02 7.60 -5.42
N ALA A 18 -9.49 6.61 -4.66
CA ALA A 18 -10.78 6.67 -3.97
C ALA A 18 -10.56 7.20 -2.54
N VAL A 19 -11.38 8.16 -2.11
CA VAL A 19 -11.34 8.70 -0.74
C VAL A 19 -12.70 8.50 -0.10
N ILE A 20 -12.72 7.73 0.99
CA ILE A 20 -13.92 7.58 1.82
C ILE A 20 -14.00 8.79 2.75
N LYS A 21 -15.13 9.50 2.69
CA LYS A 21 -15.35 10.65 3.57
C LYS A 21 -15.51 10.19 5.03
N PRO A 22 -15.16 11.02 6.02
CA PRO A 22 -15.17 10.61 7.43
C PRO A 22 -16.54 10.12 7.94
N ASP A 23 -17.63 10.72 7.47
CA ASP A 23 -19.01 10.35 7.81
C ASP A 23 -19.42 8.97 7.28
N ALA A 24 -18.79 8.51 6.19
CA ALA A 24 -19.03 7.21 5.58
C ALA A 24 -18.02 6.13 6.00
N PHE A 25 -17.05 6.45 6.89
CA PHE A 25 -15.98 5.50 7.25
C PHE A 25 -16.50 4.21 7.88
N GLN A 26 -17.61 4.26 8.61
CA GLN A 26 -18.22 3.07 9.21
C GLN A 26 -18.72 2.05 8.17
N LEU A 27 -18.80 2.45 6.89
CA LEU A 27 -19.19 1.61 5.77
C LEU A 27 -17.99 1.20 4.89
N ALA A 28 -16.75 1.40 5.36
CA ALA A 28 -15.55 1.17 4.55
C ALA A 28 -15.51 -0.25 3.95
N ASP A 29 -15.74 -1.27 4.77
CA ASP A 29 -15.76 -2.67 4.32
C ASP A 29 -16.82 -2.92 3.22
N GLU A 30 -18.00 -2.30 3.34
CA GLU A 30 -19.07 -2.43 2.34
C GLU A 30 -18.69 -1.72 1.04
N ILE A 31 -18.13 -0.52 1.14
CA ILE A 31 -17.65 0.27 -0.01
C ILE A 31 -16.54 -0.49 -0.75
N GLU A 32 -15.58 -1.07 -0.03
CA GLU A 32 -14.52 -1.89 -0.61
C GLU A 32 -15.06 -3.12 -1.32
N ASN A 33 -16.02 -3.81 -0.69
CA ASN A 33 -16.68 -4.96 -1.29
C ASN A 33 -17.38 -4.60 -2.60
N VAL A 34 -18.05 -3.44 -2.66
CA VAL A 34 -18.67 -2.93 -3.89
C VAL A 34 -17.61 -2.63 -4.96
N ILE A 35 -16.48 -2.02 -4.62
CA ILE A 35 -15.37 -1.72 -5.55
C ILE A 35 -14.85 -3.02 -6.17
N VAL A 36 -14.54 -4.03 -5.34
CA VAL A 36 -14.01 -5.31 -5.80
C VAL A 36 -15.02 -6.08 -6.64
N LYS A 37 -16.29 -6.15 -6.20
CA LYS A 37 -17.37 -6.82 -6.95
C LYS A 37 -17.66 -6.15 -8.30
N SER A 38 -17.35 -4.87 -8.44
CA SER A 38 -17.49 -4.13 -9.70
C SER A 38 -16.33 -4.38 -10.68
N GLY A 39 -15.36 -5.22 -10.32
CA GLY A 39 -14.23 -5.61 -11.18
C GLY A 39 -13.00 -4.70 -11.06
N PHE A 40 -12.95 -3.81 -10.08
CA PHE A 40 -11.75 -3.01 -9.79
C PHE A 40 -10.83 -3.72 -8.80
N SER A 41 -9.55 -3.38 -8.86
CA SER A 41 -8.53 -3.86 -7.91
C SER A 41 -8.08 -2.72 -7.00
N ILE A 42 -8.09 -2.95 -5.69
CA ILE A 42 -7.50 -2.04 -4.71
C ILE A 42 -6.01 -2.34 -4.64
N LEU A 43 -5.18 -1.37 -5.05
CA LEU A 43 -3.72 -1.54 -5.12
C LEU A 43 -3.00 -1.14 -3.83
N GLN A 44 -3.58 -0.22 -3.08
CA GLN A 44 -3.03 0.31 -1.84
C GLN A 44 -4.15 0.92 -1.00
N GLU A 45 -4.08 0.71 0.31
CA GLU A 45 -4.93 1.34 1.30
C GLU A 45 -4.10 2.27 2.20
N LYS A 46 -4.72 3.35 2.68
CA LYS A 46 -4.11 4.26 3.66
C LYS A 46 -5.10 4.50 4.80
N PRO A 47 -4.60 4.62 6.04
CA PRO A 47 -5.46 4.73 7.21
C PRO A 47 -6.20 6.07 7.28
N LEU A 48 -7.34 6.03 8.00
CA LEU A 48 -8.30 7.14 8.17
C LEU A 48 -7.69 8.44 8.70
N ASN A 49 -6.62 8.36 9.49
CA ASN A 49 -5.97 9.54 10.04
C ASN A 49 -4.57 9.69 9.45
N PRO A 50 -4.44 10.38 8.29
CA PRO A 50 -3.16 10.56 7.62
C PRO A 50 -2.13 11.25 8.49
N CYS A 51 -2.55 12.16 9.37
CA CYS A 51 -1.65 12.89 10.26
C CYS A 51 -1.09 11.98 11.35
N ILE A 52 -1.94 11.20 12.04
CA ILE A 52 -1.47 10.22 13.04
C ILE A 52 -0.58 9.18 12.37
N TRP A 53 -1.01 8.62 11.25
CA TRP A 53 -0.21 7.62 10.53
C TRP A 53 1.13 8.17 10.06
N LEU A 54 1.17 9.40 9.53
CA LEU A 54 2.41 10.03 9.12
C LEU A 54 3.32 10.28 10.33
N ALA A 55 2.76 10.73 11.47
CA ALA A 55 3.52 10.90 12.70
C ALA A 55 4.13 9.57 13.19
N ASP A 56 3.33 8.51 13.26
CA ASP A 56 3.78 7.17 13.64
C ASP A 56 4.84 6.62 12.67
N TRP A 57 4.65 6.84 11.37
CA TRP A 57 5.60 6.42 10.35
C TRP A 57 6.93 7.16 10.47
N LEU A 58 6.89 8.49 10.68
CA LEU A 58 8.09 9.33 10.86
C LEU A 58 8.87 8.93 12.13
N LEU A 59 8.19 8.59 13.22
CA LEU A 59 8.84 8.07 14.42
C LEU A 59 9.53 6.72 14.16
N LYS A 60 8.90 5.82 13.40
CA LYS A 60 9.44 4.49 13.05
C LYS A 60 10.57 4.55 12.01
N ASN A 61 10.56 5.53 11.11
CA ASN A 61 11.48 5.67 9.97
C ASN A 61 12.34 6.93 10.10
N ASN A 62 12.69 7.32 11.32
CA ASN A 62 13.46 8.53 11.59
C ASN A 62 14.87 8.40 10.96
N PRO A 63 15.25 9.24 9.97
CA PRO A 63 16.55 9.15 9.30
C PRO A 63 17.74 9.47 10.23
N ASN A 64 17.47 10.14 11.36
CA ASN A 64 18.49 10.46 12.37
C ASN A 64 18.63 9.38 13.45
N GLN A 65 17.82 8.33 13.39
CA GLN A 65 17.88 7.19 14.30
C GLN A 65 17.81 5.88 13.49
N PRO A 66 18.85 5.59 12.68
CA PRO A 66 18.88 4.39 11.85
C PRO A 66 18.83 3.13 12.71
N GLN A 67 17.88 2.26 12.42
CA GLN A 67 17.80 0.93 13.02
C GLN A 67 18.78 0.02 12.28
N ILE A 68 19.83 -0.43 12.95
CA ILE A 68 20.72 -1.46 12.41
C ILE A 68 19.99 -2.78 12.65
N CYS A 69 19.69 -3.54 11.59
CA CYS A 69 19.24 -4.92 11.75
C CYS A 69 20.39 -5.72 12.36
N ASP A 70 20.36 -5.94 13.68
CA ASP A 70 21.15 -6.97 14.31
C ASP A 70 20.61 -8.31 13.82
N LYS A 71 21.29 -8.89 12.84
CA LYS A 71 21.11 -10.29 12.48
C LYS A 71 21.54 -11.12 13.69
N ASP A 72 20.74 -12.15 13.95
CA ASP A 72 20.99 -13.29 14.83
C ASP A 72 20.54 -13.11 16.28
N THR A 73 19.32 -13.58 16.55
CA THR A 73 19.15 -14.52 17.66
C THR A 73 18.38 -15.70 17.11
N VAL A 74 19.14 -16.76 16.81
CA VAL A 74 18.61 -18.11 16.68
C VAL A 74 18.07 -18.45 18.07
N GLU A 75 16.76 -18.63 18.23
CA GLU A 75 16.20 -19.26 19.41
C GLU A 75 15.68 -20.65 18.98
N ASP A 76 16.18 -21.66 19.69
CA ASP A 76 16.01 -23.12 19.50
C ASP A 76 14.56 -23.61 19.64
#